data_AF-A0A7Y4Z4C8-F1
#
_entry.id   AF-A0A7Y4Z4C8-F1
#
_cell.length_a   1.000
_cell.length_b   1.000
_cell.length_c   1.000
_cell.angle_alpha   90.00
_cell.angle_beta   90.00
_cell.angle_gamma   90.00
#
_symmetry.space_group_name_H-M   'P 1'
#
loop_
_entity.id
_entity.type
_entity.pdbx_description
1 polymer ?
#
loop_
_entity_poly.entity_id
_entity_poly.type
_entity_poly.pdbx_seq_one_letter_code
_entity_poly.pdbx_strand_id
1 'polypeptide(L)'
;MKKLLTLLTLCASLNALSQTNTFPTTGNVGIGTTTPSARLHLYITTGTINQILETGSSSANTNFISFKYAGIQKGLIGFGTTNTHLDLWNVFNTNIRFATNNVERLTILGNGNVGIGTTNPGSYKLAVEGTIGAREVKVTTLAWADFVFQKNYKPMPLNELQKYIIENNHLPEIPTEEEVIINGIGLGEMNVKLLQKIEELTLYIIELNNKVNNLEEQLNSK
;
A
#
# COMPACT_ATOMS: atom_id res chain seq x y z
N MET A 1 -38.23 55.23 63.06
CA MET A 1 -38.22 53.81 63.50
C MET A 1 -38.78 52.97 62.38
N LYS A 2 -37.91 52.22 61.68
CA LYS A 2 -37.89 50.73 61.64
C LYS A 2 -39.08 50.17 60.86
N LYS A 3 -38.96 49.57 59.66
CA LYS A 3 -37.95 48.67 59.08
C LYS A 3 -38.06 48.83 57.54
N LEU A 4 -37.06 49.25 56.75
CA LEU A 4 -35.72 48.73 56.50
C LEU A 4 -35.70 47.23 56.10
N LEU A 5 -35.68 47.02 54.78
CA LEU A 5 -34.72 46.17 54.07
C LEU A 5 -34.74 44.66 54.37
N THR A 6 -35.39 43.88 53.51
CA THR A 6 -34.80 42.63 52.97
C THR A 6 -35.55 42.15 51.72
N LEU A 7 -35.62 43.02 50.71
CA LEU A 7 -35.69 42.56 49.32
C LEU A 7 -34.26 42.66 48.78
N LEU A 8 -33.38 41.79 49.30
CA LEU A 8 -31.99 41.70 48.87
C LEU A 8 -31.71 40.23 48.58
N THR A 9 -31.93 39.89 47.31
CA THR A 9 -31.02 39.11 46.49
C THR A 9 -29.88 38.41 47.25
N LEU A 10 -29.98 37.11 47.36
CA LEU A 10 -28.91 36.27 46.86
C LEU A 10 -29.59 35.04 46.25
N CYS A 11 -30.07 35.20 45.02
CA CYS A 11 -30.11 34.07 44.11
C CYS A 11 -28.77 33.38 44.28
N ALA A 12 -28.80 32.17 44.84
CA ALA A 12 -27.73 31.22 44.70
C ALA A 12 -27.23 31.36 43.28
N SER A 13 -25.91 31.47 43.11
CA SER A 13 -25.26 31.29 41.82
C SER A 13 -25.54 29.85 41.37
N LEU A 14 -26.77 29.61 40.92
CA LEU A 14 -27.16 28.51 40.08
C LEU A 14 -26.46 28.80 38.76
N ASN A 15 -25.20 28.39 38.68
CA ASN A 15 -24.61 28.06 37.40
C ASN A 15 -25.35 26.81 36.91
N ALA A 16 -26.59 27.00 36.46
CA ALA A 16 -27.35 25.99 35.75
C ALA A 16 -26.80 25.96 34.32
N LEU A 17 -25.68 25.28 34.12
CA LEU A 17 -25.24 24.90 32.78
C LEU A 17 -26.02 23.65 32.37
N SER A 18 -27.26 23.85 31.92
CA SER A 18 -28.04 22.76 31.30
C SER A 18 -27.82 22.82 29.78
N GLN A 19 -27.05 21.88 29.23
CA GLN A 19 -26.97 21.71 27.77
C GLN A 19 -28.15 20.84 27.29
N THR A 20 -28.97 21.37 26.37
CA THR A 20 -30.34 20.91 26.05
C THR A 20 -30.60 20.83 24.54
N ASN A 21 -29.63 20.40 23.73
CA ASN A 21 -29.78 20.58 22.28
C ASN A 21 -30.84 19.63 21.68
N THR A 22 -32.01 20.20 21.34
CA THR A 22 -33.01 19.66 20.41
C THR A 22 -33.17 20.64 19.26
N PHE A 23 -32.86 20.16 18.05
CA PHE A 23 -32.87 20.94 16.81
C PHE A 23 -34.30 21.15 16.29
N PRO A 24 -34.54 22.08 15.34
CA PRO A 24 -35.88 22.31 14.81
C PRO A 24 -36.50 21.01 14.25
N THR A 25 -37.82 20.85 14.42
CA THR A 25 -38.58 19.65 13.99
C THR A 25 -38.49 19.41 12.49
N THR A 26 -38.07 20.41 11.73
CA THR A 26 -37.80 20.37 10.29
C THR A 26 -36.60 21.27 9.95
N GLY A 27 -36.03 21.09 8.75
CA GLY A 27 -34.91 21.90 8.27
C GLY A 27 -33.52 21.32 8.57
N ASN A 28 -32.51 22.19 8.47
CA ASN A 28 -31.09 21.87 8.58
C ASN A 28 -30.48 22.60 9.80
N VAL A 29 -29.42 22.05 10.38
CA VAL A 29 -28.69 22.63 11.50
C VAL A 29 -27.49 23.41 10.98
N GLY A 30 -27.50 24.73 11.20
CA GLY A 30 -26.36 25.60 10.96
C GLY A 30 -25.63 25.95 12.25
N ILE A 31 -24.30 25.85 12.26
CA ILE A 31 -23.45 26.41 13.33
C ILE A 31 -22.60 27.51 12.68
N GLY A 32 -22.86 28.77 13.05
CA GLY A 32 -22.22 29.94 12.45
C GLY A 32 -22.85 30.43 11.14
N THR A 33 -23.98 29.86 10.69
CA THR A 33 -24.75 30.32 9.52
C THR A 33 -26.26 30.20 9.74
N THR A 34 -27.03 31.11 9.15
CA THR A 34 -28.52 31.08 9.15
C THR A 34 -29.11 30.42 7.91
N THR A 35 -28.29 30.11 6.89
CA THR A 35 -28.72 29.51 5.61
C THR A 35 -27.97 28.19 5.34
N PRO A 36 -28.19 27.14 6.14
CA PRO A 36 -27.51 25.85 5.99
C PRO A 36 -27.88 25.13 4.68
N SER A 37 -26.89 24.78 3.85
CA SER A 37 -27.06 24.09 2.56
C SER A 37 -27.10 22.55 2.66
N ALA A 38 -26.80 22.00 3.84
CA ALA A 38 -26.85 20.57 4.15
C ALA A 38 -27.39 20.36 5.56
N ARG A 39 -27.75 19.12 5.91
CA ARG A 39 -28.36 18.77 7.21
C ARG A 39 -27.55 19.27 8.41
N LEU A 40 -26.22 19.26 8.30
CA LEU A 40 -25.30 19.91 9.20
C LEU A 40 -24.37 20.81 8.38
N HIS A 41 -24.37 22.12 8.65
CA HIS A 41 -23.50 23.08 7.99
C HIS A 41 -22.76 23.92 9.06
N LEU A 42 -21.44 23.73 9.16
CA LEU A 42 -20.57 24.58 9.97
C LEU A 42 -19.98 25.64 9.04
N TYR A 43 -20.06 26.91 9.42
CA TYR A 43 -19.57 28.01 8.60
C TYR A 43 -18.95 29.09 9.48
N ILE A 44 -17.83 29.66 9.02
CA ILE A 44 -17.21 30.87 9.56
C ILE A 44 -16.56 31.64 8.40
N THR A 45 -16.59 32.97 8.46
CA THR A 45 -16.01 33.82 7.40
C THR A 45 -14.48 33.85 7.45
N THR A 46 -13.90 33.82 8.65
CA THR A 46 -12.45 33.89 8.89
C THR A 46 -12.08 33.03 10.09
N GLY A 47 -10.93 32.34 10.04
CA GLY A 47 -10.47 31.44 11.11
C GLY A 47 -10.60 29.96 10.71
N THR A 48 -10.64 29.07 11.70
CA THR A 48 -10.64 27.62 11.48
C THR A 48 -11.94 26.98 11.97
N ILE A 49 -12.54 26.12 11.14
CA ILE A 49 -13.62 25.23 11.57
C ILE A 49 -13.00 23.92 12.06
N ASN A 50 -12.99 23.72 13.37
CA ASN A 50 -12.56 22.46 13.98
C ASN A 50 -13.76 21.66 14.48
N GLN A 51 -13.76 20.35 14.25
CA GLN A 51 -14.73 19.40 14.81
C GLN A 51 -13.98 18.43 15.73
N ILE A 52 -14.41 18.34 16.98
CA ILE A 52 -13.83 17.45 17.98
C ILE A 52 -14.85 16.34 18.27
N LEU A 53 -14.45 15.09 18.02
CA LEU A 53 -15.15 13.90 18.49
C LEU A 53 -14.31 13.31 19.61
N GLU A 54 -14.81 13.39 20.84
CA GLU A 54 -14.10 12.97 22.05
C GLU A 54 -15.00 12.11 22.93
N THR A 55 -14.41 11.06 23.51
CA THR A 55 -15.04 10.18 24.50
C THR A 55 -14.26 10.21 25.80
N GLY A 56 -14.93 10.38 26.94
CA GLY A 56 -14.27 10.60 28.24
C GLY A 56 -13.94 9.37 29.09
N SER A 57 -14.01 8.13 28.58
CA SER A 57 -13.78 6.89 29.35
C SER A 57 -12.59 6.07 28.82
N SER A 58 -11.94 5.27 29.67
CA SER A 58 -10.75 4.48 29.34
C SER A 58 -11.03 3.06 28.84
N SER A 59 -12.30 2.62 28.80
CA SER A 59 -12.66 1.25 28.40
C SER A 59 -13.62 1.24 27.21
N ALA A 60 -13.18 0.67 26.09
CA ALA A 60 -13.96 0.36 24.88
C ALA A 60 -14.63 1.55 24.16
N ASN A 61 -14.03 2.73 24.20
CA ASN A 61 -14.54 3.86 23.44
C ASN A 61 -14.11 3.84 21.99
N THR A 62 -15.03 4.27 21.12
CA THR A 62 -14.81 4.46 19.70
C THR A 62 -15.24 5.88 19.34
N ASN A 63 -14.47 6.55 18.49
CA ASN A 63 -14.80 7.86 17.96
C ASN A 63 -14.87 7.72 16.44
N PHE A 64 -16.08 7.56 15.90
CA PHE A 64 -16.29 7.35 14.47
C PHE A 64 -17.27 8.35 13.87
N ILE A 65 -16.98 8.78 12.65
CA ILE A 65 -18.00 9.23 11.70
C ILE A 65 -18.52 7.97 11.00
N SER A 66 -19.74 7.54 11.33
CA SER A 66 -20.37 6.35 10.74
C SER A 66 -21.22 6.69 9.52
N PHE A 67 -21.00 5.97 8.42
CA PHE A 67 -21.79 6.04 7.21
C PHE A 67 -22.76 4.85 7.15
N LYS A 68 -24.07 5.14 7.22
CA LYS A 68 -25.13 4.13 7.21
C LYS A 68 -26.01 4.24 5.97
N TYR A 69 -26.49 3.10 5.48
CA TYR A 69 -27.55 3.01 4.47
C TYR A 69 -28.59 2.01 4.95
N ALA A 70 -29.86 2.43 4.99
CA ALA A 70 -30.99 1.64 5.51
C ALA A 70 -30.72 1.05 6.92
N GLY A 71 -30.17 1.86 7.83
CA GLY A 71 -29.87 1.46 9.22
C GLY A 71 -28.58 0.65 9.40
N ILE A 72 -28.00 0.12 8.32
CA ILE A 72 -26.80 -0.71 8.34
C ILE A 72 -25.55 0.15 8.13
N GLN A 73 -24.51 -0.04 8.97
CA GLN A 73 -23.22 0.64 8.81
C GLN A 73 -22.48 0.09 7.59
N LYS A 74 -22.23 0.97 6.63
CA LYS A 74 -21.50 0.68 5.39
C LYS A 74 -20.02 1.02 5.51
N GLY A 75 -19.68 2.08 6.22
CA GLY A 75 -18.30 2.46 6.47
C GLY A 75 -18.15 3.37 7.68
N LEU A 76 -16.90 3.59 8.07
CA LEU A 76 -16.55 4.48 9.17
C LEU A 76 -15.20 5.15 8.92
N ILE A 77 -15.01 6.30 9.55
CA ILE A 77 -13.71 6.97 9.67
C ILE A 77 -13.52 7.36 11.13
N GLY A 78 -12.40 6.97 11.74
CA GLY A 78 -12.09 7.33 13.13
C GLY A 78 -11.31 6.26 13.89
N PHE A 79 -11.41 6.22 15.21
CA PHE A 79 -10.63 5.32 16.07
C PHE A 79 -11.46 4.14 16.59
N GLY A 80 -10.91 2.93 16.37
CA GLY A 80 -11.43 1.68 16.92
C GLY A 80 -11.27 1.54 18.43
N THR A 81 -11.72 0.40 18.96
CA THR A 81 -11.82 0.16 20.42
C THR A 81 -10.48 0.22 21.16
N THR A 82 -9.38 -0.02 20.45
CA THR A 82 -8.02 0.08 20.99
C THR A 82 -7.46 1.49 20.94
N ASN A 83 -8.08 2.41 20.18
CA ASN A 83 -7.58 3.76 19.92
C ASN A 83 -6.11 3.82 19.45
N THR A 84 -5.59 2.73 18.85
CA THR A 84 -4.19 2.62 18.43
C THR A 84 -3.96 2.96 16.96
N HIS A 85 -5.03 3.07 16.17
CA HIS A 85 -4.95 3.38 14.74
C HIS A 85 -6.19 4.17 14.28
N LEU A 86 -5.98 5.00 13.24
CA LEU A 86 -7.04 5.66 12.50
C LEU A 86 -7.53 4.73 11.39
N ASP A 87 -8.83 4.52 11.34
CA ASP A 87 -9.50 3.70 10.35
C ASP A 87 -10.12 4.54 9.24
N LEU A 88 -9.93 4.08 7.99
CA LEU A 88 -10.81 4.35 6.86
C LEU A 88 -11.37 2.99 6.45
N TRP A 89 -12.54 2.64 6.97
CA TRP A 89 -13.02 1.26 6.89
C TRP A 89 -14.32 1.16 6.12
N ASN A 90 -14.30 0.37 5.04
CA ASN A 90 -15.50 -0.18 4.41
C ASN A 90 -15.87 -1.49 5.10
N VAL A 91 -17.01 -1.53 5.78
CA VAL A 91 -17.46 -2.69 6.57
C VAL A 91 -17.88 -3.85 5.65
N PHE A 92 -18.21 -3.56 4.40
CA PHE A 92 -18.57 -4.57 3.41
C PHE A 92 -17.34 -5.07 2.65
N ASN A 93 -17.41 -6.30 2.17
CA ASN A 93 -16.43 -6.90 1.25
C ASN A 93 -16.52 -6.27 -0.15
N THR A 94 -16.24 -4.97 -0.22
CA THR A 94 -16.33 -4.11 -1.40
C THR A 94 -15.22 -3.06 -1.32
N ASN A 95 -15.05 -2.28 -2.40
CA ASN A 95 -13.85 -1.50 -2.58
C ASN A 95 -13.80 -0.25 -1.69
N ILE A 96 -12.60 0.18 -1.31
CA ILE A 96 -12.29 1.56 -0.92
C ILE A 96 -11.68 2.24 -2.15
N ARG A 97 -12.19 3.41 -2.53
CA ARG A 97 -11.81 4.12 -3.76
C ARG A 97 -11.27 5.51 -3.43
N PHE A 98 -10.18 5.89 -4.08
CA PHE A 98 -9.64 7.24 -4.08
C PHE A 98 -9.67 7.75 -5.52
N ALA A 99 -10.35 8.89 -5.73
CA ALA A 99 -10.66 9.39 -7.06
C ALA A 99 -10.35 10.89 -7.21
N THR A 100 -9.95 11.29 -8.41
CA THR A 100 -9.81 12.69 -8.84
C THR A 100 -10.35 12.86 -10.24
N ASN A 101 -10.95 14.01 -10.53
CA ASN A 101 -11.58 14.27 -11.83
C ASN A 101 -12.60 13.18 -12.23
N ASN A 102 -13.41 12.71 -11.28
CA ASN A 102 -14.39 11.65 -11.47
C ASN A 102 -13.80 10.31 -12.01
N VAL A 103 -12.52 10.05 -11.74
CA VAL A 103 -11.83 8.81 -12.14
C VAL A 103 -11.13 8.20 -10.92
N GLU A 104 -11.30 6.89 -10.73
CA GLU A 104 -10.60 6.12 -9.69
C GLU A 104 -9.10 6.08 -9.99
N ARG A 105 -8.29 6.51 -9.03
CA ARG A 105 -6.81 6.55 -9.13
C ARG A 105 -6.16 5.47 -8.29
N LEU A 106 -6.76 5.15 -7.15
CA LEU A 106 -6.35 4.05 -6.28
C LEU A 106 -7.59 3.31 -5.80
N THR A 107 -7.56 1.98 -5.87
CA THR A 107 -8.60 1.13 -5.27
C THR A 107 -7.97 0.09 -4.35
N ILE A 108 -8.63 -0.20 -3.25
CA ILE A 108 -8.42 -1.40 -2.44
C ILE A 108 -9.66 -2.25 -2.64
N LEU A 109 -9.52 -3.41 -3.28
CA LEU A 109 -10.63 -4.34 -3.50
C LEU A 109 -11.04 -5.03 -2.19
N GLY A 110 -12.25 -5.58 -2.15
CA GLY A 110 -12.73 -6.35 -1.00
C GLY A 110 -11.84 -7.55 -0.63
N ASN A 111 -11.13 -8.14 -1.61
CA ASN A 111 -10.15 -9.21 -1.39
C ASN A 111 -8.76 -8.70 -0.93
N GLY A 112 -8.62 -7.39 -0.69
CA GLY A 112 -7.41 -6.73 -0.23
C GLY A 112 -6.38 -6.40 -1.31
N ASN A 113 -6.64 -6.70 -2.59
CA ASN A 113 -5.72 -6.32 -3.67
C ASN A 113 -5.80 -4.81 -3.94
N VAL A 114 -4.64 -4.19 -4.18
CA VAL A 114 -4.50 -2.75 -4.42
C VAL A 114 -4.22 -2.48 -5.88
N GLY A 115 -4.97 -1.55 -6.49
CA GLY A 115 -4.74 -1.05 -7.83
C GLY A 115 -4.36 0.43 -7.81
N ILE A 116 -3.32 0.81 -8.55
CA ILE A 116 -2.93 2.21 -8.81
C ILE A 116 -2.99 2.43 -10.32
N GLY A 117 -3.82 3.38 -10.74
CA GLY A 117 -4.11 3.61 -12.16
C GLY A 117 -5.03 2.57 -12.81
N THR A 118 -5.38 1.50 -12.09
CA THR A 118 -6.28 0.43 -12.53
C THR A 118 -7.32 0.09 -11.47
N THR A 119 -8.53 -0.27 -11.89
CA THR A 119 -9.59 -0.76 -11.01
C THR A 119 -9.62 -2.29 -10.90
N ASN A 120 -8.83 -2.99 -11.71
CA ASN A 120 -8.75 -4.44 -11.73
C ASN A 120 -7.29 -4.90 -11.57
N PRO A 121 -6.83 -5.11 -10.32
CA PRO A 121 -5.49 -5.62 -10.05
C PRO A 121 -5.24 -7.06 -10.50
N GLY A 122 -6.25 -7.77 -11.04
CA GLY A 122 -6.12 -9.18 -11.42
C GLY A 122 -5.68 -10.06 -10.25
N SER A 123 -4.70 -10.92 -10.50
CA SER A 123 -4.09 -11.81 -9.50
C SER A 123 -3.05 -11.11 -8.61
N TYR A 124 -2.66 -9.87 -8.92
CA TYR A 124 -1.60 -9.16 -8.20
C TYR A 124 -2.12 -8.55 -6.90
N LYS A 125 -1.33 -8.67 -5.83
CA LYS A 125 -1.61 -7.98 -4.55
C LYS A 125 -1.49 -6.46 -4.68
N LEU A 126 -0.55 -6.02 -5.52
CA LEU A 126 -0.40 -4.63 -5.93
C LEU A 126 -0.23 -4.61 -7.46
N ALA A 127 -1.14 -3.95 -8.16
CA ALA A 127 -1.03 -3.68 -9.59
C ALA A 127 -0.86 -2.18 -9.82
N VAL A 128 0.10 -1.80 -10.66
CA VAL A 128 0.35 -0.41 -11.05
C VAL A 128 0.28 -0.33 -12.58
N GLU A 129 -0.70 0.39 -13.09
CA GLU A 129 -0.86 0.63 -14.53
C GLU A 129 -0.03 1.87 -14.92
N GLY A 130 1.29 1.68 -14.95
CA GLY A 130 2.27 2.73 -15.22
C GLY A 130 3.67 2.40 -14.68
N THR A 131 4.56 3.38 -14.71
CA THR A 131 5.93 3.23 -14.18
C THR A 131 6.01 3.49 -12.68
N ILE A 132 6.84 2.73 -11.96
CA ILE A 132 7.11 2.94 -10.53
C ILE A 132 8.48 3.61 -10.37
N GLY A 133 8.50 4.81 -9.77
CA GLY A 133 9.73 5.45 -9.33
C GLY A 133 10.09 5.01 -7.91
N ALA A 134 11.28 4.44 -7.72
CA ALA A 134 11.77 4.01 -6.42
C ALA A 134 13.27 4.34 -6.28
N ARG A 135 13.70 4.70 -5.06
CA ARG A 135 15.14 4.83 -4.76
C ARG A 135 15.84 3.48 -4.64
N GLU A 136 15.12 2.49 -4.14
CA GLU A 136 15.59 1.11 -3.98
C GLU A 136 14.38 0.16 -4.10
N VAL A 137 14.62 -1.02 -4.70
CA VAL A 137 13.68 -2.13 -4.70
C VAL A 137 14.39 -3.35 -4.13
N LYS A 138 14.04 -3.73 -2.89
CA LYS A 138 14.55 -4.95 -2.26
C LYS A 138 13.63 -6.11 -2.56
N VAL A 139 14.08 -7.05 -3.39
CA VAL A 139 13.34 -8.27 -3.72
C VAL A 139 13.83 -9.41 -2.85
N THR A 140 12.91 -10.04 -2.11
CA THR A 140 13.21 -11.24 -1.31
C THR A 140 12.86 -12.49 -2.13
N THR A 141 13.85 -13.29 -2.51
CA THR A 141 13.66 -14.58 -3.18
C THR A 141 13.86 -15.72 -2.20
N LEU A 142 13.23 -16.88 -2.44
CA LEU A 142 13.34 -18.05 -1.57
C LEU A 142 14.67 -18.81 -1.74
N ALA A 143 15.37 -18.61 -2.86
CA ALA A 143 16.63 -19.27 -3.17
C ALA A 143 17.59 -18.31 -3.87
N TRP A 144 18.86 -18.40 -3.52
CA TRP A 144 19.97 -17.69 -4.16
C TRP A 144 20.77 -18.67 -5.01
N ALA A 145 21.22 -18.23 -6.19
CA ALA A 145 22.09 -19.03 -7.05
C ALA A 145 23.51 -19.02 -6.49
N ASP A 146 23.80 -19.86 -5.50
CA ASP A 146 25.16 -20.14 -4.99
C ASP A 146 25.56 -21.62 -5.23
N PHE A 147 24.85 -22.27 -6.14
CA PHE A 147 25.05 -23.70 -6.42
C PHE A 147 26.03 -23.95 -7.58
N VAL A 148 26.32 -22.94 -8.41
CA VAL A 148 27.17 -23.09 -9.61
C VAL A 148 28.62 -23.39 -9.23
N PHE A 149 29.10 -22.86 -8.10
CA PHE A 149 30.46 -23.12 -7.63
C PHE A 149 30.60 -24.38 -6.76
N GLN A 150 29.53 -25.16 -6.59
CA GLN A 150 29.62 -26.43 -5.86
C GLN A 150 30.43 -27.45 -6.66
N LYS A 151 31.23 -28.27 -5.96
CA LYS A 151 32.16 -29.25 -6.57
C LYS A 151 31.51 -30.22 -7.57
N ASN A 152 30.21 -30.48 -7.43
CA ASN A 152 29.47 -31.41 -8.28
C ASN A 152 28.70 -30.72 -9.41
N TYR A 153 28.69 -29.38 -9.44
CA TYR A 153 28.09 -28.64 -10.53
C TYR A 153 28.93 -28.82 -11.80
N LYS A 154 28.28 -29.16 -12.90
CA LYS A 154 28.91 -29.32 -14.20
C LYS A 154 28.22 -28.38 -15.17
N PRO A 155 28.86 -27.26 -15.55
CA PRO A 155 28.29 -26.38 -16.57
C PRO A 155 28.13 -27.16 -17.88
N MET A 156 27.16 -26.76 -18.70
CA MET A 156 26.92 -27.36 -20.02
C MET A 156 28.21 -27.28 -20.86
N PRO A 157 28.68 -28.35 -21.50
CA PRO A 157 29.83 -28.28 -22.39
C PRO A 157 29.65 -27.21 -23.49
N LEU A 158 30.69 -26.44 -23.81
CA LEU A 158 30.60 -25.30 -24.75
C LEU A 158 30.08 -25.67 -26.14
N ASN A 159 30.37 -26.88 -26.63
CA ASN A 159 29.84 -27.42 -27.88
C ASN A 159 28.33 -27.67 -27.82
N GLU A 160 27.82 -28.16 -26.69
CA GLU A 160 26.38 -28.36 -26.46
C GLU A 160 25.68 -27.01 -26.29
N LEU A 161 26.30 -26.08 -25.56
CA LEU A 161 25.78 -24.72 -25.40
C LEU A 161 25.69 -24.00 -26.75
N GLN A 162 26.72 -24.11 -27.59
CA GLN A 162 26.70 -23.55 -28.95
C GLN A 162 25.55 -24.13 -29.77
N LYS A 163 25.36 -25.45 -29.74
CA LYS A 163 24.26 -26.12 -30.43
C LYS A 163 22.91 -25.62 -29.92
N TYR A 164 22.75 -25.52 -28.60
CA TYR A 164 21.53 -25.00 -27.98
C TYR A 164 21.21 -23.57 -28.45
N ILE A 165 22.21 -22.68 -28.46
CA ILE A 165 22.02 -21.28 -28.88
C ILE A 165 21.61 -21.21 -30.36
N ILE A 166 22.22 -22.02 -31.23
CA ILE A 166 21.86 -22.05 -32.66
C ILE A 166 20.43 -22.56 -32.85
N GLU A 167 20.01 -23.56 -32.07
CA GLU A 167 18.68 -24.16 -32.19
C GLU A 167 17.58 -23.28 -31.57
N ASN A 168 17.86 -22.58 -30.46
CA ASN A 168 16.85 -21.91 -29.65
C ASN A 168 16.95 -20.37 -29.66
N ASN A 169 18.05 -19.79 -30.15
CA ASN A 169 18.30 -18.33 -30.18
C ASN A 169 18.29 -17.63 -28.81
N HIS A 170 18.39 -18.36 -27.70
CA HIS A 170 18.55 -17.81 -26.36
C HIS A 170 19.43 -18.72 -25.49
N LEU A 171 19.81 -18.25 -24.30
CA LEU A 171 20.57 -19.04 -23.32
C LEU A 171 19.65 -20.02 -22.58
N PRO A 172 20.15 -21.20 -22.16
CA PRO A 172 19.40 -22.11 -21.31
C PRO A 172 18.86 -21.41 -20.07
N GLU A 173 17.63 -21.76 -19.67
CA GLU A 173 16.91 -21.28 -18.48
C GLU A 173 16.52 -19.79 -18.47
N ILE A 174 16.98 -19.01 -19.44
CA ILE A 174 16.49 -17.66 -19.69
C ILE A 174 15.20 -17.75 -20.50
N PRO A 175 14.10 -17.11 -20.04
CA PRO A 175 12.83 -17.16 -20.75
C PRO A 175 12.94 -16.53 -22.14
N THR A 176 12.13 -17.02 -23.06
CA THR A 176 12.02 -16.47 -24.42
C THR A 176 11.33 -15.11 -24.43
N GLU A 177 11.51 -14.34 -25.49
CA GLU A 177 10.79 -13.07 -25.68
C GLU A 177 9.27 -13.26 -25.65
N GLU A 178 8.77 -14.31 -26.30
CA GLU A 178 7.34 -14.65 -26.32
C GLU A 178 6.80 -14.90 -24.91
N GLU A 179 7.51 -15.67 -24.09
CA GLU A 179 7.14 -15.91 -22.69
C GLU A 179 7.13 -14.63 -21.86
N VAL A 180 8.11 -13.74 -22.07
CA VAL A 180 8.22 -12.47 -21.33
C VAL A 180 7.11 -11.50 -21.73
N ILE A 181 6.72 -11.43 -23.01
CA ILE A 181 5.61 -10.58 -23.47
C ILE A 181 4.28 -11.02 -22.86
N ILE A 182 4.05 -12.33 -22.74
CA ILE A 182 2.77 -12.86 -22.24
C ILE A 182 2.71 -12.80 -20.71
N ASN A 183 3.76 -13.26 -20.03
CA ASN A 183 3.71 -13.49 -18.58
C ASN A 183 4.40 -12.38 -17.77
N GLY A 184 5.15 -11.49 -18.42
CA GLY A 184 6.07 -10.58 -17.76
C GLY A 184 7.30 -11.31 -17.21
N ILE A 185 8.09 -10.60 -16.41
CA ILE A 185 9.29 -11.16 -15.79
C ILE A 185 9.36 -10.83 -14.30
N GLY A 186 9.62 -11.86 -13.49
CA GLY A 186 9.88 -11.68 -12.07
C GLY A 186 11.27 -11.08 -11.87
N LEU A 187 11.36 -9.85 -11.36
CA LEU A 187 12.63 -9.13 -11.21
C LEU A 187 13.65 -9.91 -10.35
N GLY A 188 13.20 -10.53 -9.26
CA GLY A 188 14.05 -11.34 -8.39
C GLY A 188 14.52 -12.64 -9.05
N GLU A 189 13.60 -13.35 -9.72
CA GLU A 189 13.94 -14.61 -10.41
C GLU A 189 14.93 -14.35 -11.55
N MET A 190 14.73 -13.28 -12.32
CA MET A 190 15.64 -12.93 -13.40
C MET A 190 17.02 -12.55 -12.88
N ASN A 191 17.10 -11.79 -11.77
CA ASN A 191 18.40 -11.49 -11.15
C ASN A 191 19.14 -12.74 -10.70
N VAL A 192 18.42 -13.75 -10.17
CA VAL A 192 19.00 -15.05 -9.80
C VAL A 192 19.50 -15.80 -11.04
N LYS A 193 18.70 -15.86 -12.11
CA LYS A 193 19.10 -16.48 -13.39
C LYS A 193 20.31 -15.78 -14.02
N LEU A 194 20.33 -14.46 -14.02
CA LEU A 194 21.46 -13.67 -14.53
C LEU A 194 22.74 -13.92 -13.71
N LEU A 195 22.64 -13.99 -12.38
CA LEU A 195 23.77 -14.34 -11.52
C LEU A 195 24.30 -15.74 -11.88
N GLN A 196 23.41 -16.73 -12.01
CA GLN A 196 23.81 -18.08 -12.42
C GLN A 196 24.57 -18.07 -13.76
N LYS A 197 24.12 -17.31 -14.76
CA LYS A 197 24.82 -17.21 -16.05
C LYS A 197 26.18 -16.50 -15.92
N ILE A 198 26.32 -15.53 -15.03
CA ILE A 198 27.61 -14.89 -14.73
C ILE A 198 28.58 -15.89 -14.08
N GLU A 199 28.09 -16.73 -13.17
CA GLU A 199 28.90 -17.76 -12.51
C GLU A 199 29.32 -18.87 -13.50
N GLU A 200 28.41 -19.33 -14.36
CA GLU A 200 28.70 -20.29 -15.44
C GLU A 200 29.75 -19.72 -16.41
N LEU A 201 29.59 -18.46 -16.82
CA LEU A 201 30.57 -17.76 -17.66
C LEU A 201 31.95 -17.70 -16.99
N THR A 202 31.99 -17.48 -15.68
CA THR A 202 33.24 -17.46 -14.90
C THR A 202 33.93 -18.82 -14.94
N LEU A 203 33.19 -19.93 -14.83
CA LEU A 203 33.75 -21.28 -14.97
C LEU A 203 34.34 -21.53 -16.36
N TYR A 204 33.65 -21.13 -17.44
CA TYR A 204 34.18 -21.28 -18.79
C TYR A 204 35.45 -20.45 -19.03
N ILE A 205 35.52 -19.24 -18.46
CA ILE A 205 36.72 -18.39 -18.54
C ILE A 205 37.91 -19.05 -17.82
N ILE A 206 37.69 -19.60 -16.63
CA ILE A 206 38.73 -20.33 -15.88
C ILE A 206 39.22 -21.54 -16.69
N GLU A 207 38.30 -22.31 -17.27
CA GLU A 207 38.64 -23.45 -18.12
C GLU A 207 39.47 -23.03 -19.35
N LEU A 208 39.07 -21.95 -20.02
CA LEU A 208 39.78 -21.42 -21.18
C LEU A 208 41.19 -20.93 -20.80
N ASN A 209 41.33 -20.21 -19.69
CA ASN A 209 42.63 -19.74 -19.20
C ASN A 209 43.58 -20.91 -18.91
N ASN A 210 43.07 -21.96 -18.26
CA ASN A 210 43.87 -23.17 -18.00
C ASN A 210 44.31 -23.86 -19.30
N LYS A 211 43.45 -23.89 -20.33
CA LYS A 211 43.79 -24.41 -21.66
C LYS A 211 44.88 -23.57 -22.33
N VAL A 212 44.78 -22.23 -22.28
CA VAL A 212 45.79 -21.33 -22.85
C VAL A 212 47.15 -21.52 -22.18
N ASN A 213 47.21 -21.52 -20.85
CA ASN A 213 48.45 -21.73 -20.11
C ASN A 213 49.11 -23.07 -20.46
N ASN A 214 48.32 -24.15 -20.58
CA ASN A 214 48.83 -25.46 -20.98
C ASN A 214 49.42 -25.43 -22.41
N LEU A 215 48.75 -24.74 -23.34
CA LEU A 215 49.28 -24.56 -24.70
C LEU A 215 50.57 -23.74 -24.72
N GLU A 216 50.69 -22.70 -23.89
CA GLU A 216 51.92 -21.90 -23.74
C GLU A 216 53.07 -22.72 -23.14
N GLU A 217 52.82 -23.53 -22.12
CA GLU A 217 53.81 -24.44 -21.53
C GLU A 217 54.29 -25.48 -22.55
N GLN A 218 53.39 -26.04 -23.35
CA GLN A 218 53.73 -26.97 -24.44
C GLN A 218 54.55 -26.31 -25.56
N LEU A 219 54.34 -25.02 -25.82
CA LEU A 219 55.10 -24.27 -26.81
C LEU A 219 56.50 -23.92 -26.31
N ASN A 220 56.61 -23.51 -25.05
CA ASN A 220 57.88 -23.13 -24.41
C ASN A 220 58.77 -24.32 -24.02
N SER A 221 58.23 -25.55 -24.04
CA SER A 221 58.98 -26.79 -23.78
C SER A 221 59.50 -27.49 -25.04
N LYS A 222 59.28 -26.92 -26.23
CA LYS A 222 59.86 -27.35 -27.52
C LYS A 222 61.02 -26.47 -27.94
#